data_AF-A0A2W4R473-F1
#
_entry.id   AF-A0A2W4R473-F1
#
_cell.length_a   1.000
_cell.length_b   1.000
_cell.length_c   1.000
_cell.angle_alpha   90.00
_cell.angle_beta   90.00
_cell.angle_gamma   90.00
#
_symmetry.space_group_name_H-M   'P 1'
#
loop_
_entity.id
_entity.type
_entity.pdbx_description
1 polymer ?
#
loop_
_entity_poly.entity_id
_entity_poly.type
_entity_poly.pdbx_seq_one_letter_code
_entity_poly.pdbx_strand_id
1 'polypeptide(L)'
;MAIHRAEQQHGRVELTKSVATLANNSAKALKHVSEKLRNREAVHAAGDGELYVDLEEIRRIDNALANIPLHTVPSSLVTPTMILSSTIRQFLCKVEMALQLHRKLGAPEFEDFFRTLDQMNESLAATCADIETAARKAQCEA
;
A
#
# COMPACT_ATOMS: atom_id res chain seq x y z
N MET A 1 -14.42 -30.00 -19.75
CA MET A 1 -13.38 -29.21 -20.45
C MET A 1 -13.75 -27.74 -20.59
N ALA A 2 -14.92 -27.38 -21.16
CA ALA A 2 -15.32 -25.97 -21.30
C ALA A 2 -15.61 -25.27 -19.95
N ILE A 3 -16.25 -25.96 -19.00
CA ILE A 3 -16.58 -25.41 -17.66
C ILE A 3 -15.32 -25.07 -16.87
N HIS A 4 -14.33 -25.96 -16.81
CA HIS A 4 -13.06 -25.68 -16.13
C HIS A 4 -12.28 -24.49 -16.70
N ARG A 5 -12.34 -24.25 -18.01
CA ARG A 5 -11.72 -23.06 -18.60
C ARG A 5 -12.45 -21.77 -18.19
N ALA A 6 -13.79 -21.79 -18.16
CA ALA A 6 -14.58 -20.67 -17.70
C ALA A 6 -14.35 -20.36 -16.20
N GLU A 7 -14.22 -21.40 -15.35
CA GLU A 7 -13.91 -21.26 -13.93
C GLU A 7 -12.51 -20.66 -13.69
N GLN A 8 -11.50 -21.16 -14.39
CA GLN A 8 -10.14 -20.62 -14.31
C GLN A 8 -10.08 -19.15 -14.76
N GLN A 9 -10.78 -18.85 -15.85
CA GLN A 9 -10.86 -17.51 -16.40
C GLN A 9 -11.58 -16.54 -15.44
N HIS A 10 -12.69 -16.97 -14.85
CA HIS A 10 -13.40 -16.18 -13.84
C HIS A 10 -12.53 -15.94 -12.60
N GLY A 11 -11.87 -16.98 -12.08
CA GLY A 11 -10.97 -16.85 -10.93
C GLY A 11 -9.82 -15.88 -11.17
N ARG A 12 -9.25 -15.87 -12.39
CA ARG A 12 -8.20 -14.91 -12.77
C ARG A 12 -8.71 -13.47 -12.78
N VAL A 13 -9.91 -13.24 -13.33
CA VAL A 13 -10.52 -11.91 -13.36
C VAL A 13 -10.80 -11.39 -11.94
N GLU A 14 -11.34 -12.23 -11.06
CA GLU A 14 -11.63 -11.85 -9.67
C GLU A 14 -10.35 -11.58 -8.86
N LEU A 15 -9.30 -12.37 -9.08
CA LEU A 15 -7.98 -12.12 -8.47
C LEU A 15 -7.42 -10.76 -8.92
N THR A 16 -7.46 -10.47 -10.21
CA THR A 16 -7.02 -9.19 -10.77
C THR A 16 -7.82 -8.01 -10.19
N LYS A 17 -9.15 -8.12 -10.07
CA LYS A 17 -9.98 -7.09 -9.42
C LYS A 17 -9.62 -6.91 -7.94
N SER A 18 -9.34 -8.01 -7.25
CA SER A 18 -8.96 -7.99 -5.84
C SER A 18 -7.63 -7.25 -5.64
N VAL A 19 -6.62 -7.53 -6.47
CA VAL A 19 -5.33 -6.81 -6.45
C VAL A 19 -5.53 -5.31 -6.69
N ALA A 20 -6.32 -4.93 -7.70
CA ALA A 20 -6.60 -3.52 -7.99
C ALA A 20 -7.35 -2.82 -6.86
N THR A 21 -8.29 -3.50 -6.22
CA THR A 21 -9.04 -2.97 -5.06
C THR A 21 -8.11 -2.76 -3.87
N LEU A 22 -7.25 -3.73 -3.58
CA LEU A 22 -6.25 -3.62 -2.50
C LEU A 22 -5.27 -2.47 -2.76
N ALA A 23 -4.80 -2.31 -3.99
CA ALA A 23 -3.95 -1.19 -4.39
C ALA A 23 -4.61 0.16 -4.07
N ASN A 24 -5.85 0.35 -4.54
CA ASN A 24 -6.60 1.59 -4.30
C ASN A 24 -6.88 1.86 -2.82
N ASN A 25 -7.19 0.82 -2.03
CA ASN A 25 -7.38 0.97 -0.60
C ASN A 25 -6.08 1.32 0.11
N SER A 26 -4.96 0.73 -0.33
CA SER A 26 -3.62 1.06 0.19
C SER A 26 -3.31 2.54 -0.02
N ALA A 27 -3.53 3.06 -1.23
CA ALA A 27 -3.30 4.47 -1.55
C ALA A 27 -4.11 5.41 -0.66
N LYS A 28 -5.39 5.10 -0.43
CA LYS A 28 -6.25 5.89 0.46
C LYS A 28 -5.78 5.84 1.91
N ALA A 29 -5.45 4.67 2.43
CA ALA A 29 -5.02 4.49 3.82
C ALA A 29 -3.69 5.19 4.10
N LEU A 30 -2.69 5.01 3.22
CA LEU A 30 -1.38 5.65 3.38
C LEU A 30 -1.48 7.17 3.28
N LYS A 31 -2.27 7.68 2.33
CA LYS A 31 -2.52 9.11 2.19
C LYS A 31 -3.18 9.69 3.45
N HIS A 32 -4.22 9.03 3.96
CA HIS A 32 -4.92 9.45 5.18
C HIS A 32 -3.99 9.51 6.40
N VAL A 33 -3.15 8.50 6.58
CA VAL A 33 -2.16 8.49 7.68
C VAL A 33 -1.11 9.60 7.49
N SER A 34 -0.65 9.82 6.26
CA SER A 34 0.33 10.87 5.96
C SER A 34 -0.23 12.26 6.23
N GLU A 35 -1.48 12.51 5.85
CA GLU A 35 -2.19 13.76 6.11
C GLU A 35 -2.38 14.02 7.61
N LYS A 36 -2.66 12.96 8.39
CA LYS A 36 -2.73 13.06 9.86
C LYS A 36 -1.38 13.38 10.49
N LEU A 37 -0.28 12.89 9.92
CA LEU A 37 1.08 13.04 10.44
C LEU A 37 1.89 14.13 9.71
N ARG A 38 1.22 15.12 9.12
CA ARG A 38 1.84 16.12 8.22
C ARG A 38 2.83 17.10 8.86
N ASN A 39 2.93 17.13 10.19
CA ASN A 39 3.80 18.07 10.91
C ASN A 39 4.31 17.47 12.22
N ARG A 40 5.29 18.16 12.82
CA ARG A 40 6.01 17.66 14.00
C ARG A 40 5.05 17.49 15.17
N GLU A 41 4.18 18.45 15.38
CA GLU A 41 3.21 18.46 16.48
C GLU A 41 2.29 17.24 16.41
N ALA A 42 1.80 16.88 15.22
CA ALA A 42 0.97 15.70 15.02
C ALA A 42 1.73 14.39 15.25
N VAL A 43 3.00 14.31 14.83
CA VAL A 43 3.85 13.15 15.11
C VAL A 43 4.11 13.01 16.60
N HIS A 44 4.37 14.12 17.31
CA HIS A 44 4.50 14.11 18.77
C HIS A 44 3.20 13.67 19.45
N ALA A 45 2.07 14.30 19.12
CA ALA A 45 0.77 13.94 19.68
C ALA A 45 0.42 12.46 19.42
N ALA A 46 0.73 11.93 18.23
CA ALA A 46 0.51 10.52 17.93
C ALA A 46 1.46 9.60 18.70
N GLY A 47 2.73 9.99 18.84
CA GLY A 47 3.73 9.25 19.63
C GLY A 47 3.43 9.23 21.13
N ASP A 48 2.81 10.28 21.66
CA ASP A 48 2.35 10.39 23.05
C ASP A 48 0.98 9.72 23.27
N GLY A 49 0.30 9.28 22.20
CA GLY A 49 -1.01 8.62 22.25
C GLY A 49 -2.21 9.57 22.33
N GLU A 50 -1.99 10.87 22.15
CA GLU A 50 -3.03 11.92 22.14
C GLU A 50 -3.76 12.01 20.79
N LEU A 51 -3.08 11.64 19.70
CA LEU A 51 -3.65 11.57 18.34
C LEU A 51 -3.72 10.11 17.87
N TYR A 52 -4.93 9.62 17.62
CA TYR A 52 -5.12 8.28 17.08
C TYR A 52 -4.82 8.19 15.58
N VAL A 53 -3.89 7.30 15.24
CA VAL A 53 -3.51 6.92 13.86
C VAL A 53 -3.77 5.43 13.69
N ASP A 54 -4.66 5.09 12.75
CA ASP A 54 -5.05 3.69 12.50
C ASP A 54 -4.00 2.98 11.63
N LEU A 55 -2.92 2.54 12.27
CA LEU A 55 -1.90 1.71 11.61
C LEU A 55 -2.37 0.26 11.45
N GLU A 56 -3.38 -0.18 12.19
CA GLU A 56 -3.92 -1.53 12.09
C GLU A 56 -4.60 -1.76 10.74
N GLU A 57 -5.32 -0.77 10.21
CA GLU A 57 -5.87 -0.84 8.86
C GLU A 57 -4.76 -1.07 7.80
N ILE A 58 -3.65 -0.34 7.90
CA ILE A 58 -2.52 -0.52 6.98
C ILE A 58 -1.88 -1.91 7.14
N ARG A 59 -1.72 -2.41 8.38
CA ARG A 59 -1.23 -3.78 8.64
C ARG A 59 -2.15 -4.85 8.06
N ARG A 60 -3.47 -4.66 8.12
CA ARG A 60 -4.44 -5.59 7.50
C ARG A 60 -4.30 -5.63 5.98
N ILE A 61 -4.09 -4.48 5.36
CA ILE A 61 -3.86 -4.38 3.91
C ILE A 61 -2.53 -5.06 3.53
N ASP A 62 -1.45 -4.81 4.28
CA ASP A 62 -0.16 -5.46 4.06
C ASP A 62 -0.29 -6.99 4.16
N ASN A 63 -0.94 -7.49 5.21
CA ASN A 63 -1.20 -8.92 5.38
C ASN A 63 -2.04 -9.49 4.24
N ALA A 64 -3.06 -8.78 3.75
CA ALA A 64 -3.85 -9.22 2.61
C ALA A 64 -2.98 -9.35 1.34
N LEU A 65 -2.11 -8.39 1.09
CA LEU A 65 -1.19 -8.39 -0.06
C LEU A 65 -0.12 -9.49 0.06
N ALA A 66 0.43 -9.71 1.24
CA ALA A 66 1.43 -10.75 1.49
C ALA A 66 0.88 -12.16 1.27
N ASN A 67 -0.43 -12.35 1.44
CA ASN A 67 -1.12 -13.63 1.22
C ASN A 67 -1.62 -13.84 -0.22
N ILE A 68 -1.38 -12.89 -1.13
CA ILE A 68 -1.71 -13.08 -2.54
C ILE A 68 -0.76 -14.13 -3.14
N PRO A 69 -1.27 -15.24 -3.68
CA PRO A 69 -0.43 -16.24 -4.33
C PRO A 69 0.07 -15.70 -5.68
N LEU A 70 1.21 -15.00 -5.67
CA LEU A 70 1.77 -14.29 -6.83
C LEU A 70 1.94 -15.17 -8.08
N HIS A 71 2.17 -16.47 -7.90
CA HIS A 71 2.30 -17.43 -9.02
C HIS A 71 0.98 -17.67 -9.78
N THR A 72 -0.16 -17.26 -9.22
CA THR A 72 -1.50 -17.37 -9.85
C THR A 72 -1.96 -16.05 -10.46
N VAL A 73 -1.27 -14.95 -10.13
CA VAL A 73 -1.57 -13.61 -10.65
C VAL A 73 -1.04 -13.53 -12.10
N PRO A 74 -1.73 -12.82 -13.01
CA PRO A 74 -1.17 -12.54 -14.34
C PRO A 74 0.25 -11.97 -14.24
N SER A 75 1.16 -12.40 -15.12
CA SER A 75 2.58 -12.00 -15.07
C SER A 75 2.77 -10.47 -15.10
N SER A 76 1.89 -9.76 -15.82
CA SER A 76 1.86 -8.30 -15.90
C SER A 76 1.57 -7.60 -14.56
N LEU A 77 0.98 -8.32 -13.60
CA LEU A 77 0.62 -7.82 -12.27
C LEU A 77 1.57 -8.26 -11.16
N VAL A 78 2.45 -9.25 -11.40
CA VAL A 78 3.36 -9.78 -10.37
C VAL A 78 4.27 -8.68 -9.83
N THR A 79 5.04 -8.03 -10.70
CA THR A 79 5.97 -6.95 -10.32
C THR A 79 5.28 -5.79 -9.59
N PRO A 80 4.21 -5.17 -10.12
CA PRO A 80 3.59 -4.05 -9.42
C PRO A 80 2.92 -4.46 -8.10
N THR A 81 2.43 -5.72 -7.97
CA THR A 81 1.94 -6.24 -6.68
C THR A 81 3.06 -6.35 -5.65
N MET A 82 4.26 -6.81 -6.06
CA MET A 82 5.43 -6.86 -5.19
C MET A 82 5.90 -5.47 -4.75
N ILE A 83 5.90 -4.50 -5.68
CA ILE A 83 6.24 -3.10 -5.39
C ILE A 83 5.25 -2.53 -4.37
N LEU A 84 3.94 -2.71 -4.61
CA LEU A 84 2.88 -2.27 -3.71
C LEU A 84 3.10 -2.79 -2.27
N SER A 85 3.29 -4.11 -2.10
CA SER A 85 3.55 -4.71 -0.78
C SER A 85 4.85 -4.20 -0.15
N SER A 86 5.91 -3.97 -0.94
CA SER A 86 7.16 -3.39 -0.43
C SER A 86 6.95 -1.96 0.08
N THR A 87 6.27 -1.11 -0.69
CA THR A 87 6.02 0.29 -0.33
C THR A 87 5.20 0.41 0.94
N ILE A 88 4.17 -0.43 1.11
CA ILE A 88 3.33 -0.41 2.32
C ILE A 88 4.14 -0.82 3.56
N ARG A 89 4.96 -1.88 3.46
CA ARG A 89 5.84 -2.28 4.58
C ARG A 89 6.83 -1.19 4.95
N GLN A 90 7.45 -0.56 3.96
CA GLN A 90 8.39 0.53 4.22
C GLN A 90 7.69 1.74 4.86
N PHE A 91 6.48 2.07 4.41
CA PHE A 91 5.66 3.12 5.00
C PHE A 91 5.35 2.83 6.48
N LEU A 92 4.87 1.62 6.78
CA LEU A 92 4.60 1.18 8.16
C LEU A 92 5.84 1.32 9.03
N CYS A 93 6.97 0.76 8.59
CA CYS A 93 8.23 0.86 9.32
C CYS A 93 8.63 2.32 9.57
N LYS A 94 8.51 3.20 8.56
CA LYS A 94 8.88 4.60 8.70
C LYS A 94 7.99 5.34 9.70
N VAL A 95 6.67 5.14 9.62
CA VAL A 95 5.73 5.76 10.55
C VAL A 95 5.94 5.24 11.97
N GLU A 96 6.05 3.92 12.16
CA GLU A 96 6.29 3.32 13.47
C GLU A 96 7.59 3.81 14.09
N MET A 97 8.68 3.88 13.32
CA MET A 97 9.96 4.41 13.80
C MET A 97 9.83 5.88 14.20
N ALA A 98 9.15 6.70 13.40
CA ALA A 98 8.95 8.11 13.71
C ALA A 98 8.13 8.29 15.00
N LEU A 99 7.06 7.50 15.19
CA LEU A 99 6.24 7.53 16.40
C LEU A 99 7.00 7.00 17.63
N GLN A 100 7.86 5.99 17.48
CA GLN A 100 8.66 5.47 18.60
C GLN A 100 9.77 6.44 19.02
N LEU A 101 10.36 7.16 18.06
CA LEU A 101 11.52 8.02 18.26
C LEU A 101 11.18 9.51 18.27
N HIS A 102 9.90 9.90 18.21
CA HIS A 102 9.45 11.28 18.02
C HIS A 102 10.15 12.30 18.93
N ARG A 103 10.40 11.98 20.21
CA ARG A 103 11.10 12.87 21.16
C ARG A 103 12.59 13.07 20.90
N LYS A 104 13.19 12.20 20.09
CA LYS A 104 14.62 12.20 19.73
C LYS A 104 14.87 12.74 18.32
N LEU A 105 13.82 12.92 17.52
CA LEU A 105 13.94 13.46 16.17
C LEU A 105 14.22 14.96 16.24
N GLY A 106 15.25 15.40 15.54
CA GLY A 106 15.53 16.80 15.30
C GLY A 106 14.78 17.32 14.08
N ALA A 107 14.98 18.61 13.80
CA ALA A 107 14.36 19.27 12.66
C ALA A 107 14.66 18.58 11.30
N PRO A 108 15.92 18.20 10.99
CA PRO A 108 16.25 17.54 9.73
C PRO A 108 15.63 16.15 9.58
N GLU A 109 15.53 15.40 10.68
CA GLU A 109 14.95 14.05 10.65
C GLU A 109 13.45 14.09 10.39
N PHE A 110 12.74 15.09 10.93
CA PHE A 110 11.34 15.32 10.60
C PHE A 110 11.15 15.73 9.13
N GLU A 111 12.00 16.60 8.61
CA GLU A 111 11.94 17.00 7.19
C GLU A 111 12.18 15.81 6.25
N ASP A 112 13.16 14.94 6.58
CA ASP A 112 13.39 13.70 5.84
C ASP A 112 12.20 12.75 5.94
N PHE A 113 11.60 12.61 7.13
CA PHE A 113 10.41 11.79 7.33
C PHE A 113 9.24 12.25 6.46
N PHE A 114 8.86 13.53 6.50
CA PHE A 114 7.73 14.04 5.71
C PHE A 114 8.00 13.89 4.21
N ARG A 115 9.20 14.27 3.75
CA ARG A 115 9.59 14.08 2.34
C ARG A 115 9.51 12.60 1.92
N THR A 116 9.95 11.69 2.78
CA THR A 116 9.88 10.24 2.50
C THR A 116 8.44 9.78 2.39
N LEU A 117 7.53 10.24 3.27
CA LEU A 117 6.11 9.90 3.17
C LEU A 117 5.49 10.41 1.87
N ASP A 118 5.81 11.63 1.46
CA ASP A 118 5.31 12.20 0.19
C ASP A 118 5.79 11.36 -1.01
N GLN A 119 7.09 11.04 -1.06
CA GLN A 119 7.66 10.19 -2.11
C GLN A 119 7.02 8.79 -2.14
N MET A 120 6.74 8.22 -0.97
CA MET A 120 6.05 6.92 -0.88
C MET A 120 4.61 6.99 -1.38
N ASN A 121 3.86 8.06 -1.05
CA ASN A 121 2.50 8.25 -1.56
C ASN A 121 2.49 8.42 -3.09
N GLU A 122 3.44 9.19 -3.64
CA GLU A 122 3.58 9.36 -5.09
C GLU A 122 3.93 8.05 -5.78
N SER A 123 4.92 7.31 -5.27
CA SER A 123 5.32 6.00 -5.78
C SER A 123 4.17 4.99 -5.71
N LEU A 124 3.40 5.01 -4.63
CA LEU A 124 2.22 4.17 -4.43
C LEU A 124 1.12 4.50 -5.44
N ALA A 125 0.84 5.79 -5.67
CA ALA A 125 -0.15 6.24 -6.65
C ALA A 125 0.24 5.78 -8.07
N ALA A 126 1.52 5.92 -8.45
CA ALA A 126 2.04 5.42 -9.71
C ALA A 126 1.87 3.89 -9.83
N THR A 127 2.23 3.15 -8.78
CA THR A 127 2.08 1.68 -8.73
C THR A 127 0.61 1.27 -8.86
N CYS A 128 -0.33 2.00 -8.24
CA CYS A 128 -1.76 1.74 -8.38
C CYS A 128 -2.23 1.93 -9.82
N ALA A 129 -1.77 2.97 -10.51
CA ALA A 129 -2.09 3.21 -11.93
C ALA A 129 -1.53 2.10 -12.84
N ASP A 130 -0.33 1.60 -12.54
CA ASP A 130 0.27 0.46 -13.24
C ASP A 130 -0.57 -0.81 -13.04
N ILE A 131 -1.01 -1.08 -11.80
CA ILE A 131 -1.89 -2.22 -11.46
C ILE A 131 -3.20 -2.11 -12.22
N GLU A 132 -3.85 -0.94 -12.22
CA GLU A 132 -5.11 -0.76 -12.95
C GLU A 132 -4.95 -0.99 -14.45
N THR A 133 -3.84 -0.51 -15.01
CA THR A 133 -3.55 -0.68 -16.44
C THR A 133 -3.26 -2.15 -16.78
N ALA A 134 -2.46 -2.83 -15.96
CA ALA A 134 -2.19 -4.25 -16.12
C ALA A 134 -3.45 -5.11 -15.91
N ALA A 135 -4.30 -4.73 -14.96
CA ALA A 135 -5.58 -5.38 -14.68
C ALA A 135 -6.54 -5.29 -15.88
N ARG A 136 -6.67 -4.10 -16.49
CA ARG A 136 -7.47 -3.92 -17.71
C ARG A 136 -6.96 -4.78 -18.87
N LYS A 137 -5.64 -4.81 -19.09
CA LYS A 137 -5.02 -5.65 -20.14
C LYS A 137 -5.28 -7.14 -19.91
N ALA A 138 -5.08 -7.60 -18.67
CA ALA A 138 -5.28 -9.00 -18.29
C ALA A 138 -6.75 -9.46 -18.36
N GLN A 139 -7.72 -8.53 -18.48
CA GLN A 139 -9.13 -8.83 -18.74
C GLN A 139 -9.46 -8.88 -20.23
N CYS A 140 -8.69 -8.19 -21.09
CA CYS A 140 -8.88 -8.20 -22.55
C CYS A 140 -8.19 -9.38 -23.24
N GLU A 141 -7.08 -9.89 -22.68
CA GLU A 141 -6.31 -11.04 -23.19
C GLU A 141 -6.91 -12.40 -22.78
N ALA A 142 -8.16 -12.41 -22.34
CA ALA A 142 -8.69 -13.31 -21.35
C ALA A 142 -10.04 -13.88 -21.78
#